data_AF-A0AA96NVJ0-F1
#
_entry.id   AF-A0AA96NVJ0-F1
#
_cell.length_a   1.000
_cell.length_b   1.000
_cell.length_c   1.000
_cell.angle_alpha   90.00
_cell.angle_beta   90.00
_cell.angle_gamma   90.00
#
_symmetry.space_group_name_H-M   'P 1'
#
loop_
_entity.id
_entity.type
_entity.pdbx_description
1 polymer ?
#
loop_
_entity_poly.entity_id
_entity_poly.type
_entity_poly.pdbx_seq_one_letter_code
_entity_poly.pdbx_strand_id
1 'polypeptide(L)' 'MSSYSTNGKPKTPSQRERVLSRLKQGSVTSWELSQMGILGYNTRIMELRRAGHDIVTVMEEVTNQFGETVKRGRFVLIN' A
#
# COMPACT_ATOMS: atom_id res chain seq x y z
N MET A 1 -22.02 -25.32 17.24
CA MET A 1 -20.94 -24.52 16.61
C MET A 1 -20.91 -24.88 15.14
N SER A 2 -21.33 -23.98 14.25
CA SER A 2 -21.39 -24.27 12.80
C SER A 2 -19.98 -24.17 12.21
N SER A 3 -19.44 -25.29 11.74
CA SER A 3 -18.17 -25.38 11.03
C SER A 3 -18.36 -24.83 9.61
N TYR A 4 -17.92 -23.60 9.37
CA TYR A 4 -17.86 -23.06 8.01
C TYR A 4 -16.77 -23.81 7.23
N SER A 5 -17.20 -24.73 6.35
CA SER A 5 -16.35 -25.37 5.36
C SER A 5 -15.82 -24.31 4.39
N THR A 6 -14.52 -24.04 4.46
CA THR A 6 -13.85 -23.22 3.45
C THR A 6 -13.68 -24.09 2.20
N ASN A 7 -14.55 -23.91 1.21
CA ASN A 7 -14.31 -24.38 -0.17
C ASN A 7 -12.83 -24.13 -0.50
N GLY A 8 -12.09 -25.15 -0.96
CA GLY A 8 -10.63 -25.16 -1.14
C GLY A 8 -10.03 -24.17 -2.15
N LYS A 9 -10.61 -22.98 -2.29
CA LYS A 9 -10.09 -21.86 -3.05
C LYS A 9 -8.94 -21.21 -2.28
N PRO A 10 -7.87 -20.77 -2.97
CA PRO A 10 -6.81 -20.00 -2.32
C PRO A 10 -7.41 -18.75 -1.70
N LYS A 11 -6.98 -18.45 -0.47
CA LYS A 11 -7.44 -17.28 0.27
C LYS A 11 -7.03 -16.00 -0.46
N THR A 12 -7.99 -15.15 -0.79
CA THR A 12 -7.71 -13.82 -1.34
C THR A 12 -6.84 -13.03 -0.35
N PRO A 13 -5.71 -12.45 -0.78
CA PRO A 13 -4.85 -11.68 0.12
C PRO A 13 -5.57 -10.45 0.65
N SER A 14 -5.37 -10.16 1.93
CA SER A 14 -5.86 -8.94 2.58
C SER A 14 -5.27 -7.69 1.91
N GLN A 15 -5.94 -6.55 2.06
CA GLN A 15 -5.42 -5.28 1.52
C GLN A 15 -4.03 -4.94 2.08
N ARG A 16 -3.76 -5.26 3.36
CA ARG A 16 -2.44 -5.09 3.98
C ARG A 16 -1.37 -5.94 3.29
N GLU A 17 -1.65 -7.22 3.02
CA GLU A 17 -0.74 -8.12 2.30
C GLU A 17 -0.50 -7.66 0.86
N ARG A 18 -1.54 -7.15 0.20
CA ARG A 18 -1.43 -6.57 -1.15
C ARG A 18 -0.50 -5.35 -1.17
N VAL A 19 -0.62 -4.45 -0.19
CA VAL A 19 0.30 -3.28 -0.04
C VAL A 19 1.73 -3.73 0.19
N LEU A 20 1.96 -4.68 1.11
CA LEU A 20 3.32 -5.19 1.39
C LEU A 20 3.94 -5.84 0.15
N SER A 21 3.17 -6.68 -0.55
CA SER A 21 3.62 -7.32 -1.80
C SER A 21 4.00 -6.28 -2.84
N ARG A 22 3.18 -5.22 -3.00
CA ARG A 22 3.47 -4.14 -3.93
C ARG A 22 4.73 -3.36 -3.54
N LEU A 23 4.93 -3.08 -2.25
CA LEU A 23 6.12 -2.39 -1.75
C LEU A 23 7.41 -3.20 -1.95
N LYS A 24 7.35 -4.52 -1.84
CA LYS A 24 8.49 -5.42 -2.15
C LYS A 24 8.92 -5.38 -3.61
N GLN A 25 8.00 -5.02 -4.52
CA GLN A 25 8.31 -4.84 -5.94
C GLN A 25 8.87 -3.43 -6.25
N GLY A 26 8.81 -2.51 -5.28
CA GLY A 26 9.29 -1.15 -5.43
C GLY A 26 8.38 -0.14 -4.74
N SER A 27 8.80 1.12 -4.76
CA SER A 27 8.05 2.21 -4.14
C SER A 27 6.66 2.40 -4.78
N VAL A 28 5.75 3.03 -4.02
CA VAL A 28 4.37 3.27 -4.46
C VAL A 28 3.80 4.54 -3.83
N THR A 29 2.97 5.25 -4.57
CA THR A 29 2.25 6.46 -4.12
C THR A 29 0.88 6.10 -3.57
N SER A 30 0.28 7.01 -2.81
CA SER A 30 -1.11 6.88 -2.36
C SER A 30 -2.11 6.74 -3.52
N TRP A 31 -1.84 7.41 -4.64
CA TRP A 31 -2.68 7.34 -5.85
C TRP A 31 -2.59 5.96 -6.52
N GLU A 32 -1.38 5.40 -6.68
CA GLU A 32 -1.23 4.05 -7.23
C GLU A 32 -1.94 3.00 -6.36
N LEU A 33 -1.87 3.13 -5.03
CA LEU A 33 -2.59 2.25 -4.11
C LEU A 33 -4.12 2.38 -4.26
N SER A 34 -4.64 3.59 -4.48
CA SER A 34 -6.08 3.77 -4.70
C SER A 34 -6.53 3.16 -6.04
N GLN A 35 -5.73 3.27 -7.11
CA GLN A 35 -6.01 2.60 -8.40
C GLN A 35 -6.05 1.07 -8.27
N MET A 36 -5.32 0.50 -7.31
CA MET A 36 -5.36 -0.94 -7.00
C MET A 36 -6.59 -1.36 -6.17
N GLY A 37 -7.48 -0.42 -5.82
CA GLY A 37 -8.63 -0.66 -4.95
C GLY A 37 -8.27 -0.89 -3.48
N ILE A 38 -7.13 -0.34 -3.02
CA ILE A 38 -6.76 -0.37 -1.60
C ILE A 38 -7.44 0.80 -0.90
N LEU A 39 -8.33 0.46 0.04
CA LEU A 39 -9.05 1.43 0.86
C LEU A 39 -8.28 1.68 2.17
N GLY A 40 -8.26 2.93 2.62
CA GLY A 40 -7.54 3.29 3.85
C GLY A 40 -6.06 2.93 3.81
N TYR A 41 -5.38 3.21 2.69
CA TYR A 41 -3.95 2.89 2.49
C TYR A 41 -3.07 3.40 3.64
N ASN A 42 -3.36 4.58 4.21
CA ASN A 42 -2.64 5.10 5.37
C ASN A 42 -2.72 4.14 6.57
N THR A 43 -3.89 3.59 6.84
CA THR A 43 -4.07 2.57 7.88
C THR A 43 -3.24 1.32 7.58
N ARG A 44 -3.23 0.85 6.33
CA ARG A 44 -2.44 -0.33 5.93
C ARG A 44 -0.93 -0.09 6.08
N ILE A 45 -0.44 1.09 5.71
CA ILE A 45 0.96 1.48 5.92
C ILE A 45 1.29 1.55 7.41
N MET A 46 0.42 2.13 8.24
CA MET A 46 0.60 2.16 9.70
C MET A 46 0.63 0.76 10.32
N GLU A 47 -0.28 -0.13 9.89
CA GLU A 47 -0.29 -1.53 10.34
C GLU A 47 1.01 -2.26 9.98
N LEU A 48 1.55 -2.01 8.78
CA LEU A 48 2.82 -2.61 8.35
C LEU A 48 4.00 -2.07 9.16
N ARG A 49 4.06 -0.75 9.40
CA ARG A 49 5.07 -0.14 10.29
C ARG A 49 5.01 -0.72 11.71
N ARG A 50 3.81 -0.87 12.27
CA ARG A 50 3.60 -1.51 13.58
C ARG A 50 3.99 -3.00 13.60
N ALA A 51 3.89 -3.67 12.46
CA ALA A 51 4.36 -5.04 12.29
C ALA A 51 5.89 -5.15 12.08
N GLY A 52 6.62 -4.04 12.13
CA GLY A 52 8.08 -4.01 12.02
C GLY A 52 8.63 -3.86 10.61
N HIS A 53 7.78 -3.55 9.61
CA HIS A 53 8.28 -3.22 8.27
C HIS A 53 8.79 -1.77 8.24
N ASP A 54 10.04 -1.58 7.84
CA ASP A 54 10.64 -0.25 7.71
C ASP A 54 10.14 0.43 6.41
N ILE A 55 9.10 1.25 6.55
CA ILE A 55 8.48 1.95 5.44
C ILE A 55 8.62 3.45 5.65
N VAL A 56 9.43 4.11 4.85
CA VAL A 56 9.55 5.58 4.86
C VAL A 56 8.59 6.21 3.85
N THR A 57 8.33 7.50 4.06
CA THR A 57 7.63 8.33 3.08
C THR A 57 8.63 9.35 2.53
N VAL A 58 8.89 9.28 1.22
CA VAL A 58 9.69 10.27 0.50
C VAL A 58 8.75 11.22 -0.22
N MET A 59 9.01 12.52 -0.12
CA MET A 59 8.27 13.52 -0.89
C MET A 59 8.94 13.69 -2.25
N GLU A 60 8.24 13.38 -3.33
CA GLU A 60 8.66 13.62 -4.70
C GLU A 60 7.98 14.88 -5.24
N GLU A 61 8.70 15.66 -6.03
CA GLU A 61 8.14 16.80 -6.76
C GLU A 61 7.63 16.33 -8.12
N VAL A 62 6.41 16.73 -8.47
CA VAL A 62 5.78 16.39 -9.75
C VAL A 62 5.09 17.63 -10.33
N THR A 63 5.18 17.81 -11.63
CA THR A 63 4.42 18.85 -12.33
C THR A 63 2.98 18.38 -12.53
N ASN A 64 2.01 19.15 -12.05
CA ASN A 64 0.60 18.85 -12.25
C ASN A 64 0.13 19.27 -13.66
N GLN A 65 -1.13 18.98 -13.99
CA GLN A 65 -1.73 19.32 -15.29
C GLN A 65 -1.81 20.83 -15.60
N PHE A 66 -1.58 21.69 -14.59
CA PHE A 66 -1.57 23.15 -14.71
C PHE A 66 -0.15 23.73 -14.83
N GLY A 67 0.88 22.87 -14.86
CA GLY A 67 2.28 23.30 -14.91
C GLY A 67 2.88 23.66 -13.54
N GLU A 68 2.15 23.46 -12.44
CA GLU A 68 2.64 23.76 -11.10
C GLU A 68 3.41 22.58 -10.51
N THR A 69 4.51 22.87 -9.81
CA THR A 69 5.24 21.84 -9.06
C THR A 69 4.54 21.58 -7.73
N VAL A 70 4.11 20.33 -7.52
CA VAL A 70 3.49 19.88 -6.28
C VAL A 70 4.28 18.74 -5.66
N LYS A 71 4.16 18.59 -4.34
CA LYS A 71 4.80 17.49 -3.60
C LYS A 71 3.84 16.33 -3.42
N ARG A 72 4.27 15.12 -3.78
CA ARG A 72 3.53 13.87 -3.61
C ARG A 72 4.30 12.92 -2.71
N GLY A 73 3.60 12.25 -1.79
CA GLY A 73 4.21 11.23 -0.94
C GLY A 73 4.36 9.89 -1.68
N ARG A 74 5.54 9.30 -1.59
CA ARG A 74 5.87 7.97 -2.09
C ARG A 74 6.36 7.11 -0.93
N PHE A 75 5.69 5.98 -0.72
CA PHE A 75 6.08 4.99 0.28
C PHE A 75 7.17 4.10 -0.28
N VAL A 76 8.22 3.89 0.50
CA VAL A 76 9.38 3.07 0.15
C VAL A 76 9.61 2.08 1.27
N LEU A 77 9.67 0.79 0.94
CA LEU A 77 10.15 -0.22 1.87
C LEU A 77 11.67 -0.19 1.84
N ILE A 78 12.27 0.14 2.98
CA ILE A 78 13.72 0.07 3.18
C ILE A 78 14.00 -1.29 3.84
N ASN A 79 14.92 -2.04 3.26
CA ASN A 79 15.44 -3.29 3.80
C ASN A 79 16.93 -3.11 4.08
#